data_AF-A0A2H9LL18-F1
#
_entry.id   AF-A0A2H9LL18-F1
#
_cell.length_a   1.000
_cell.length_b   1.000
_cell.length_c   1.000
_cell.angle_alpha   90.00
_cell.angle_beta   90.00
_cell.angle_gamma   90.00
#
_symmetry.space_group_name_H-M   'P 1'
#
loop_
_entity.id
_entity.type
_entity.pdbx_description
1 polymer ?
#
loop_
_entity_poly.entity_id
_entity_poly.type
_entity_poly.pdbx_seq_one_letter_code
_entity_poly.pdbx_strand_id
1 'polypeptide(L)'
;MLVHQSKPTFSKLTIPDFPYAILANMNTKIILGNELATERQAVMEGAAQDPSSDDRNVSSLDEGEAIVSSNFTRFAVPTEIPLFEKCVEENLQSKEKNKAVFVG
;
A
#
# COMPACT_ATOMS: atom_id res chain seq x y z
N MET A 1 -29.95 -27.48 42.58
CA MET A 1 -30.06 -27.07 41.16
C MET A 1 -29.48 -25.67 41.05
N LEU A 2 -28.16 -25.55 40.83
CA LEU A 2 -27.46 -24.26 40.76
C LEU A 2 -27.33 -23.87 39.29
N VAL A 3 -28.01 -22.80 38.89
CA VAL A 3 -27.94 -22.23 37.54
C VAL A 3 -26.64 -21.44 37.45
N HIS A 4 -25.64 -22.02 36.77
CA HIS A 4 -24.39 -21.34 36.42
C HIS A 4 -24.69 -20.43 35.21
N GLN A 5 -24.95 -19.14 35.46
CA GLN A 5 -25.12 -18.16 34.39
C GLN A 5 -23.76 -17.88 33.75
N SER A 6 -23.54 -18.48 32.58
CA SER A 6 -22.40 -18.18 31.70
C SER A 6 -22.52 -16.75 31.17
N LYS A 7 -21.70 -15.83 31.70
CA LYS A 7 -21.57 -14.49 31.14
C LYS A 7 -20.99 -14.59 29.72
N PRO A 8 -21.56 -13.92 28.70
CA PRO A 8 -20.95 -13.88 27.38
C PRO A 8 -19.64 -13.07 27.46
N THR A 9 -18.51 -13.73 27.23
CA THR A 9 -17.24 -13.06 26.99
C THR A 9 -17.33 -12.40 25.62
N PHE A 10 -17.63 -11.11 25.59
CA PHE A 10 -17.37 -10.29 24.41
C PHE A 10 -15.86 -10.27 24.21
N SER A 11 -15.37 -11.15 23.32
CA SER A 11 -14.02 -11.01 22.76
C SER A 11 -13.92 -9.60 22.22
N LYS A 12 -12.98 -8.81 22.75
CA LYS A 12 -12.67 -7.46 22.25
C LYS A 12 -12.62 -7.54 20.72
N LEU A 13 -13.58 -6.89 20.06
CA LEU A 13 -13.48 -6.60 18.64
C LEU A 13 -12.36 -5.57 18.55
N THR A 14 -11.13 -6.06 18.41
CA THR A 14 -9.99 -5.22 18.06
C THR A 14 -10.27 -4.72 16.66
N ILE A 15 -10.85 -3.52 16.56
CA ILE A 15 -10.96 -2.82 15.29
C ILE A 15 -9.51 -2.47 14.95
N PRO A 16 -8.92 -3.00 13.85
CA PRO A 16 -7.61 -2.54 13.43
C PRO A 16 -7.67 -1.02 13.24
N ASP A 17 -6.62 -0.30 13.63
CA ASP A 17 -6.55 1.18 13.56
C ASP A 17 -6.74 1.72 12.12
N PHE A 18 -6.76 0.83 11.12
CA PHE A 18 -7.07 1.10 9.72
C PHE A 18 -8.33 0.31 9.26
N PRO A 19 -9.32 0.95 8.59
CA PRO A 19 -10.53 0.27 8.14
C PRO A 19 -10.25 -0.65 6.93
N TYR A 20 -10.07 -1.94 7.20
CA TYR A 20 -9.86 -2.99 6.19
C TYR A 20 -10.83 -2.92 5.01
N ALA A 21 -12.11 -2.63 5.27
CA ALA A 21 -13.14 -2.55 4.23
C ALA A 21 -12.82 -1.50 3.13
N ILE A 22 -12.11 -0.43 3.49
CA ILE A 22 -11.65 0.57 2.52
C ILE A 22 -10.47 0.00 1.73
N LEU A 23 -9.53 -0.68 2.38
CA LEU A 23 -8.39 -1.30 1.71
C LEU A 23 -8.84 -2.32 0.67
N ALA A 24 -9.71 -3.26 1.03
CA ALA A 24 -10.15 -4.31 0.13
C ALA A 24 -10.84 -3.79 -1.15
N ASN A 25 -11.31 -2.53 -1.15
CA ASN A 25 -11.97 -1.92 -2.30
C ASN A 25 -11.04 -1.01 -3.13
N MET A 26 -9.78 -0.82 -2.74
CA MET A 26 -8.85 -0.04 -3.56
C MET A 26 -8.24 -0.90 -4.67
N ASN A 27 -8.45 -0.48 -5.91
CA ASN A 27 -7.97 -1.22 -7.09
C ASN A 27 -6.45 -1.26 -7.23
N THR A 28 -5.75 -0.21 -6.81
CA THR A 28 -4.28 -0.11 -6.88
C THR A 28 -3.75 0.42 -5.56
N LYS A 29 -2.67 -0.19 -5.09
CA LYS A 29 -1.97 0.14 -3.86
C LYS A 29 -0.48 0.21 -4.14
N ILE A 30 0.15 1.22 -3.56
CA ILE A 30 1.61 1.33 -3.48
C ILE A 30 1.93 1.08 -2.00
N ILE A 31 2.54 -0.06 -1.73
CA ILE A 31 2.87 -0.53 -0.39
C ILE A 31 4.33 -0.18 -0.16
N LEU A 32 4.59 0.65 0.85
CA LEU A 32 5.93 1.07 1.27
C LEU A 32 6.40 0.23 2.46
N GLY A 33 7.68 0.41 2.84
CA GLY A 33 8.22 -0.14 4.07
C GLY A 33 7.35 0.17 5.29
N ASN A 34 6.92 -0.86 6.01
CA ASN A 34 6.17 -0.72 7.25
C ASN A 34 6.68 -1.70 8.31
N GLU A 35 7.13 -1.18 9.44
CA GLU A 35 7.70 -1.95 10.54
C GLU A 35 6.65 -2.64 11.42
N LEU A 36 5.43 -2.11 11.47
CA LEU A 36 4.40 -2.59 12.36
C LEU A 36 3.63 -3.76 11.74
N ALA A 37 3.82 -4.96 12.30
CA ALA A 37 3.25 -6.20 11.78
C ALA A 37 1.72 -6.18 11.63
N THR A 38 1.00 -5.56 12.58
CA THR A 38 -0.47 -5.48 12.53
C THR A 38 -0.98 -4.62 11.37
N GLU A 39 -0.28 -3.54 11.05
CA GLU A 39 -0.63 -2.68 9.92
C GLU A 39 -0.24 -3.34 8.60
N ARG A 40 0.95 -3.94 8.52
CA ARG A 40 1.35 -4.74 7.36
C ARG A 40 0.30 -5.79 7.04
N GLN A 41 -0.11 -6.59 8.04
CA GLN A 41 -1.11 -7.63 7.84
C GLN A 41 -2.42 -7.05 7.29
N ALA A 42 -2.92 -5.94 7.84
CA ALA A 42 -4.15 -5.31 7.33
C ALA A 42 -4.01 -4.81 5.88
N VAL A 43 -2.83 -4.29 5.50
CA VAL A 43 -2.51 -3.86 4.13
C VAL A 43 -2.42 -5.05 3.17
N MET A 44 -1.77 -6.13 3.60
CA MET A 44 -1.58 -7.35 2.81
C MET A 44 -2.89 -8.10 2.59
N GLU A 45 -3.71 -8.26 3.63
CA GLU A 45 -5.03 -8.90 3.51
C GLU A 45 -5.96 -8.10 2.58
N GLY A 46 -5.79 -6.78 2.52
CA GLY A 46 -6.57 -5.90 1.65
C GLY A 46 -6.01 -5.77 0.22
N ALA A 47 -4.88 -6.40 -0.09
CA ALA A 47 -4.22 -6.32 -1.39
C ALA A 47 -5.01 -7.06 -2.49
N ALA A 48 -4.77 -6.67 -3.74
CA ALA A 48 -5.42 -7.27 -4.91
C ALA A 48 -4.89 -8.68 -5.19
N GLN A 49 -3.59 -8.87 -4.97
CA GLN A 49 -2.93 -10.17 -4.97
C GLN A 49 -2.84 -10.70 -3.54
N ASP A 50 -2.45 -11.96 -3.38
CA ASP A 50 -2.08 -12.54 -2.09
C ASP A 50 -0.55 -12.48 -1.90
N PRO A 51 -0.03 -11.44 -1.22
CA PRO A 51 1.38 -11.31 -0.87
C PRO A 51 1.69 -11.96 0.48
N SER A 52 0.95 -12.98 0.94
CA SER A 52 1.15 -13.58 2.28
C SER A 52 2.56 -14.11 2.54
N SER A 53 3.33 -14.43 1.49
CA SER A 53 4.77 -14.75 1.58
C SER A 53 5.68 -13.52 1.78
N ASP A 54 5.14 -12.32 1.54
CA ASP A 54 5.89 -11.09 1.35
C ASP A 54 5.82 -10.17 2.58
N ASP A 55 5.31 -10.64 3.73
CA ASP A 55 5.36 -9.88 5.00
C ASP A 55 6.78 -9.41 5.32
N ARG A 56 7.77 -10.31 5.11
CA ARG A 56 9.19 -9.99 5.23
C ARG A 56 9.64 -8.98 4.18
N ASN A 57 9.16 -9.11 2.95
CA ASN A 57 9.55 -8.22 1.86
C ASN A 57 9.07 -6.80 2.14
N VAL A 58 7.84 -6.61 2.64
CA VAL A 58 7.32 -5.28 3.01
C VAL A 58 8.07 -4.69 4.21
N SER A 59 8.47 -5.51 5.19
CA SER A 59 9.30 -5.01 6.30
C SER A 59 10.72 -4.62 5.89
N SER A 60 11.22 -5.12 4.76
CA SER A 60 12.59 -4.88 4.31
C SER A 60 12.72 -3.82 3.22
N LEU A 61 11.62 -3.17 2.81
CA LEU A 61 11.66 -2.12 1.80
C LEU A 61 12.38 -0.88 2.37
N ASP A 62 13.42 -0.45 1.67
CA ASP A 62 14.12 0.78 1.99
C ASP A 62 13.42 2.03 1.41
N GLU A 63 13.90 3.23 1.78
CA GLU A 63 13.37 4.48 1.24
C GLU A 63 13.51 4.50 -0.29
N GLY A 64 12.39 4.79 -0.97
CA GLY A 64 12.32 4.74 -2.42
C GLY A 64 11.94 3.37 -2.98
N GLU A 65 11.78 2.33 -2.15
CA GLU A 65 11.29 1.02 -2.59
C GLU A 65 9.81 0.83 -2.25
N ALA A 66 9.10 0.14 -3.15
CA ALA A 66 7.69 -0.16 -2.99
C ALA A 66 7.28 -1.47 -3.64
N ILE A 67 6.16 -2.02 -3.19
CA ILE A 67 5.44 -3.09 -3.88
C ILE A 67 4.12 -2.52 -4.40
N VAL A 68 3.89 -2.63 -5.70
CA VAL A 68 2.63 -2.22 -6.34
C VAL A 68 1.71 -3.43 -6.44
N SER A 69 0.57 -3.35 -5.75
CA SER A 69 -0.52 -4.32 -5.84
C SER A 69 -1.66 -3.70 -6.63
N SER A 70 -2.11 -4.35 -7.70
CA SER A 70 -3.20 -3.83 -8.53
C SER A 70 -4.05 -4.92 -9.16
N ASN A 71 -5.37 -4.72 -9.22
CA ASN A 71 -6.29 -5.59 -9.97
C ASN A 71 -5.98 -5.66 -11.48
N PHE A 72 -5.14 -4.75 -11.99
CA PHE A 72 -4.70 -4.72 -13.38
C PHE A 72 -3.40 -5.48 -13.65
N THR A 73 -2.69 -5.92 -12.59
CA THR A 73 -1.47 -6.72 -12.70
C THR A 73 -1.73 -8.15 -12.22
N ARG A 74 -1.05 -9.12 -12.83
CA ARG A 74 -1.21 -10.54 -12.42
C ARG A 74 -0.55 -10.86 -11.08
N PHE A 75 0.52 -10.13 -10.77
CA PHE A 75 1.33 -10.31 -9.58
C PHE A 75 1.64 -8.93 -8.98
N ALA A 76 1.98 -8.91 -7.70
CA ALA A 76 2.53 -7.73 -7.05
C ALA A 76 3.90 -7.39 -7.69
N VAL A 77 4.16 -6.11 -7.92
CA VAL A 77 5.33 -5.65 -8.68
C VAL A 77 6.26 -4.83 -7.80
N PRO A 78 7.51 -5.27 -7.54
CA PRO A 78 8.51 -4.45 -6.87
C PRO A 78 8.88 -3.26 -7.76
N THR A 79 8.92 -2.06 -7.18
CA THR A 79 9.10 -0.79 -7.91
C THR A 79 9.99 0.17 -7.12
N GLU A 80 10.88 0.86 -7.82
CA GLU A 80 11.64 2.00 -7.29
C GLU A 80 10.86 3.30 -7.57
N ILE A 81 10.68 4.12 -6.54
CA ILE A 81 10.01 5.42 -6.61
C ILE A 81 11.06 6.48 -6.92
N PRO A 82 10.97 7.17 -8.07
CA PRO A 82 11.91 8.24 -8.40
C PRO A 82 11.74 9.44 -7.45
N LEU A 83 12.86 10.12 -7.16
CA LEU A 83 12.85 11.36 -6.42
C LEU A 83 11.94 12.40 -7.08
N PHE A 84 11.08 13.01 -6.26
CA PHE A 84 10.10 13.98 -6.73
C PHE A 84 10.75 15.16 -7.45
N GLU A 85 11.86 15.68 -6.92
CA GLU A 85 12.60 16.81 -7.47
C GLU A 85 13.05 16.54 -8.90
N LYS A 86 13.58 15.34 -9.18
CA LYS A 86 14.00 14.93 -10.52
C LYS A 86 12.81 14.89 -11.48
N CYS A 87 11.70 14.32 -11.05
CA CYS A 87 10.46 14.29 -11.85
C CYS A 87 9.95 15.70 -12.18
N VAL A 88 10.04 16.64 -11.25
CA VAL A 88 9.64 18.04 -11.46
C VAL A 88 10.58 18.76 -12.42
N GLU A 89 11.88 18.63 -12.25
CA GLU A 89 12.90 19.23 -13.13
C GLU A 89 12.74 18.76 -14.59
N GLU A 90 12.55 17.46 -14.80
CA GLU A 90 12.30 16.89 -16.14
C GLU A 90 11.00 17.44 -16.77
N ASN A 91 9.94 17.61 -15.96
CA ASN A 91 8.68 18.20 -16.41
C ASN A 91 8.81 19.69 -16.78
N LEU A 92 9.66 20.45 -16.08
CA LEU A 92 9.90 21.85 -16.40
C LEU A 92 10.75 22.00 -17.67
N GLN A 93 11.82 21.21 -17.80
CA GLN A 93 12.68 21.23 -18.99
C GLN A 93 11.94 20.81 -20.26
N SER A 94 11.03 19.84 -20.17
CA SER A 94 10.20 19.42 -21.31
C SER A 94 9.21 20.50 -21.75
N LYS A 95 8.68 21.32 -20.84
CA LYS A 95 7.83 22.48 -21.20
C LYS A 95 8.60 23.60 -21.91
N GLU A 96 9.83 23.88 -21.49
CA GLU A 96 10.65 24.92 -22.13
C GLU A 96 11.07 24.55 -23.55
N LYS A 97 11.43 23.28 -23.78
CA LYS A 97 11.76 22.77 -25.13
C LYS A 97 10.57 22.86 -26.09
N ASN A 98 9.35 22.61 -25.60
CA ASN A 98 8.14 22.70 -26.41
C ASN A 98 7.69 24.15 -26.68
N LYS A 99 8.10 25.12 -25.87
CA LYS A 99 7.80 26.54 -26.07
C LYS A 99 8.65 27.18 -27.19
N ALA A 100 9.82 26.63 -27.46
CA ALA A 100 10.75 27.14 -28.47
C ALA A 100 10.41 26.75 -29.92
N VAL A 101 9.34 25.99 -30.16
CA VAL A 101 8.99 25.41 -31.49
C VAL A 101 7.85 26.17 -32.20
N PHE A 102 7.45 27.35 -31.73
CA PHE A 102 6.55 28.23 -32.50
C PHE A 102 7.36 29.28 -33.26
N VAL A 103 7.85 28.91 -34.44
CA VAL A 103 8.37 29.83 -35.46
C VAL A 103 7.44 29.72 -36.65
N GLY A 104 6.53 30.68 -36.77
CA GLY A 104 5.67 30.93 -37.92
C GLY A 104 5.85 32.35 -38.39
#